data_AF-A0A2V9IWZ1-F1
#
_entry.id   AF-A0A2V9IWZ1-F1
#
_cell.length_a   1.000
_cell.length_b   1.000
_cell.length_c   1.000
_cell.angle_alpha   90.00
_cell.angle_beta   90.00
_cell.angle_gamma   90.00
#
_symmetry.space_group_name_H-M   'P 1'
#
loop_
_entity.id
_entity.type
_entity.pdbx_description
1 polymer ?
#
loop_
_entity_poly.entity_id
_entity_poly.type
_entity_poly.pdbx_seq_one_letter_code
_entity_poly.pdbx_strand_id
1 'polypeptide(L)'
;MQRRALYLVFIAGTALPYLIGADNTAPLGTYTPSQRQHWAFVKRSRPQAPQFSLAADRNWVKNPVDAFILARLKKEGLRPARPADRATLIRRVYFDLIGLPPAPGEVARFIADKSPDSYPKLVERLLASPQYGERWGRHWLDVVRFAETDGFEYDTHRRDAWRYRDYVINAFNNDKPYDRFILEQLAGDEIGPNQDETLIAAGFNRLGPLRKNAGNQEVASSRNEVLTEMTNVVGSSLLGVTLGCARCHDHM
;
A
#
# COMPACT_ATOMS: atom_id res chain seq x y z
N MET A 1 4.56 -67.99 57.75
CA MET A 1 4.48 -68.53 56.37
C MET A 1 3.46 -67.68 55.62
N GLN A 2 3.91 -66.61 54.95
CA GLN A 2 4.14 -66.56 53.51
C GLN A 2 2.89 -66.86 52.66
N ARG A 3 2.34 -65.80 52.04
CA ARG A 3 2.22 -65.57 50.56
C ARG A 3 1.03 -66.32 49.93
N ARG A 4 0.22 -65.77 49.02
CA ARG A 4 0.21 -64.52 48.26
C ARG A 4 -1.20 -64.28 47.70
N ALA A 5 -1.56 -63.02 47.58
CA ALA A 5 -2.66 -62.48 46.79
C ALA A 5 -2.55 -62.86 45.29
N LEU A 6 -3.69 -63.19 44.67
CA LEU A 6 -3.96 -62.99 43.25
C LEU A 6 -5.46 -62.71 43.09
N TYR A 7 -5.85 -61.43 43.13
CA TYR A 7 -7.13 -60.98 42.60
C TYR A 7 -6.90 -60.50 41.18
N LEU A 8 -7.47 -61.23 40.23
CA LEU A 8 -7.69 -60.80 38.85
C LEU A 8 -8.70 -59.64 38.89
N VAL A 9 -8.20 -58.41 38.84
CA VAL A 9 -9.03 -57.24 38.55
C VAL A 9 -9.07 -57.07 37.04
N PHE A 10 -10.26 -57.28 36.46
CA PHE A 10 -10.60 -56.81 35.13
C PHE A 10 -10.46 -55.28 35.11
N ILE A 11 -9.37 -54.78 34.52
CA ILE A 11 -9.29 -53.37 34.12
C ILE A 11 -10.01 -53.29 32.78
N ALA A 12 -11.27 -52.87 32.84
CA ALA A 12 -12.00 -52.40 31.67
C ALA A 12 -11.18 -51.27 31.03
N GLY A 13 -10.84 -51.44 29.75
CA GLY A 13 -10.06 -50.47 29.01
C GLY A 13 -10.75 -49.12 28.99
N THR A 14 -10.17 -48.13 29.66
CA THR A 14 -10.40 -46.73 29.35
C THR A 14 -9.68 -46.45 28.04
N ALA A 15 -10.37 -46.67 26.93
CA ALA A 15 -10.05 -45.98 25.69
C ALA A 15 -10.23 -44.49 25.97
N LEU A 16 -9.13 -43.79 26.27
CA LEU A 16 -9.11 -42.34 26.10
C LEU A 16 -9.50 -42.07 24.65
N PRO A 17 -10.53 -41.26 24.37
CA PRO A 17 -10.77 -40.81 23.02
C PRO A 17 -9.53 -40.02 22.59
N TYR A 18 -8.83 -40.59 21.61
CA TYR A 18 -7.92 -39.89 20.74
C TYR A 18 -8.55 -38.56 20.35
N LEU A 19 -7.83 -37.47 20.62
CA LEU A 19 -7.74 -36.28 19.78
C LEU A 19 -8.98 -36.03 18.92
N ILE A 20 -10.03 -35.48 19.53
CA ILE A 20 -10.85 -34.53 18.81
C ILE A 20 -9.95 -33.31 18.65
N GLY A 21 -9.16 -33.30 17.58
CA GLY A 21 -8.75 -32.04 16.98
C GLY A 21 -10.06 -31.31 16.74
N ALA A 22 -10.36 -30.32 17.59
CA ALA A 22 -11.45 -29.44 17.31
C ALA A 22 -11.15 -28.84 15.94
N ASP A 23 -11.96 -29.20 14.95
CA ASP A 23 -12.12 -28.44 13.72
C ASP A 23 -12.55 -27.02 14.14
N ASN A 24 -11.57 -26.22 14.53
CA ASN A 24 -11.74 -24.81 14.88
C ASN A 24 -11.74 -23.95 13.62
N THR A 25 -11.87 -24.55 12.43
CA THR A 25 -12.23 -23.81 11.23
C THR A 25 -13.70 -23.43 11.39
N ALA A 26 -13.93 -22.14 11.69
CA ALA A 26 -15.26 -21.59 11.58
C ALA A 26 -15.79 -21.94 10.17
N PRO A 27 -17.03 -22.48 10.03
CA PRO A 27 -17.54 -22.84 8.73
C PRO A 27 -17.45 -21.63 7.81
N LEU A 28 -16.86 -21.81 6.64
CA LEU A 28 -16.72 -20.76 5.64
C LEU A 28 -18.07 -20.07 5.47
N GLY A 29 -18.09 -18.79 5.83
CA GLY A 29 -19.33 -18.04 5.90
C GLY A 29 -20.08 -18.18 4.59
N THR A 30 -21.34 -18.58 4.64
CA THR A 30 -22.20 -18.58 3.46
C THR A 30 -22.48 -17.13 3.07
N TYR A 31 -21.60 -16.55 2.26
CA TYR A 31 -21.81 -15.20 1.73
C TYR A 31 -23.06 -15.20 0.85
N THR A 32 -23.99 -14.31 1.17
CA THR A 32 -25.15 -14.05 0.34
C THR A 32 -24.70 -13.55 -1.05
N PRO A 33 -25.53 -13.74 -2.10
CA PRO A 33 -25.23 -13.18 -3.42
C PRO A 33 -24.93 -11.67 -3.39
N SER A 34 -25.60 -10.91 -2.53
CA SER A 34 -25.35 -9.47 -2.34
C SER A 34 -23.95 -9.19 -1.77
N GLN A 35 -23.50 -9.97 -0.78
CA GLN A 35 -22.16 -9.79 -0.19
C GLN A 35 -21.04 -10.09 -1.20
N ARG A 36 -21.24 -11.05 -2.11
CA ARG A 36 -20.29 -11.35 -3.20
C ARG A 36 -20.25 -10.27 -4.28
N GLN A 37 -21.20 -9.34 -4.30
CA GLN A 37 -21.25 -8.23 -5.26
C GLN A 37 -20.69 -6.92 -4.69
N HIS A 38 -19.84 -6.98 -3.67
CA HIS A 38 -19.20 -5.78 -3.12
C HIS A 38 -18.43 -5.03 -4.23
N TRP A 39 -18.66 -3.72 -4.32
CA TRP A 39 -18.22 -2.86 -5.44
C TRP A 39 -16.71 -2.90 -5.72
N ALA A 40 -15.90 -3.24 -4.71
CA ALA A 40 -14.44 -3.33 -4.81
C ALA A 40 -13.95 -4.61 -5.54
N PHE A 41 -14.76 -5.67 -5.56
CA PHE A 41 -14.38 -6.99 -6.11
C PHE A 41 -15.11 -7.35 -7.41
N VAL A 42 -15.88 -6.41 -7.96
CA VAL A 42 -16.52 -6.57 -9.26
C VAL A 42 -15.71 -5.86 -10.34
N LYS A 43 -15.73 -6.41 -11.56
CA LYS A 43 -15.05 -5.81 -12.72
C LYS A 43 -15.51 -4.37 -12.91
N ARG A 44 -14.56 -3.43 -12.95
CA ARG A 44 -14.85 -2.00 -13.19
C ARG A 44 -15.31 -1.82 -14.64
N SER A 45 -16.42 -1.11 -14.82
CA SER A 45 -16.87 -0.63 -16.14
C SER A 45 -16.36 0.79 -16.37
N ARG A 46 -16.30 1.21 -17.64
CA ARG A 46 -16.03 2.62 -18.02
C ARG A 46 -17.38 3.32 -18.22
N PRO A 47 -17.90 4.07 -17.23
CA PRO A 47 -19.17 4.77 -17.39
C PRO A 47 -19.04 5.87 -18.45
N GLN A 48 -20.12 6.10 -19.19
CA GLN A 48 -20.18 7.23 -20.10
C GLN A 48 -20.18 8.54 -19.30
N ALA A 49 -19.29 9.47 -19.68
CA ALA A 49 -19.21 10.77 -19.03
C ALA A 49 -20.48 11.60 -19.29
N PRO A 50 -21.00 12.32 -18.28
CA PRO A 50 -22.13 13.22 -18.43
C PRO A 50 -21.91 14.24 -19.56
N GLN A 51 -22.96 14.51 -20.34
CA GLN A 51 -22.94 15.48 -21.42
C GLN A 51 -23.71 16.74 -21.02
N PHE A 52 -23.24 17.90 -21.45
CA PHE A 52 -23.83 19.19 -21.11
C PHE A 52 -24.20 19.97 -22.38
N SER A 53 -25.40 20.53 -22.41
CA SER A 53 -25.89 21.33 -23.55
C SER A 53 -25.37 22.77 -23.51
N LEU A 54 -25.25 23.36 -22.32
CA LEU A 54 -24.80 24.74 -22.16
C LEU A 54 -23.33 24.90 -22.55
N ALA A 55 -23.03 25.92 -23.37
CA ALA A 55 -21.66 26.21 -23.80
C ALA A 55 -20.72 26.51 -22.61
N ALA A 56 -21.22 27.19 -21.57
CA ALA A 56 -20.44 27.47 -20.37
C ALA A 56 -19.99 26.19 -19.63
N ASP A 57 -20.87 25.19 -19.54
CA ASP A 57 -20.56 23.91 -18.90
C ASP A 57 -19.52 23.13 -19.72
N ARG A 58 -19.71 23.07 -21.04
CA ARG A 58 -18.76 22.43 -21.96
C ARG A 58 -17.38 23.10 -21.92
N ASN A 59 -17.33 24.41 -21.78
CA ASN A 59 -16.07 25.15 -21.66
C ASN A 59 -15.38 24.93 -20.31
N TRP A 60 -16.13 24.61 -19.24
CA TRP A 60 -15.57 24.34 -17.92
C TRP A 60 -14.97 22.93 -17.83
N VAL A 61 -15.64 21.92 -18.40
CA VAL A 61 -15.17 20.53 -18.44
C VAL A 61 -13.92 20.42 -19.33
N LYS A 62 -12.75 20.11 -18.73
CA LYS A 62 -11.48 19.92 -19.46
C LYS A 62 -11.13 18.46 -19.67
N ASN A 63 -11.60 17.59 -18.78
CA ASN A 63 -11.41 16.14 -18.87
C ASN A 63 -12.70 15.40 -18.42
N PRO A 64 -12.79 14.07 -18.63
CA PRO A 64 -13.97 13.30 -18.24
C PRO A 64 -14.30 13.33 -16.74
N VAL A 65 -13.31 13.49 -15.86
CA VAL A 65 -13.52 13.59 -14.40
C VAL A 65 -14.29 14.86 -14.06
N ASP A 66 -13.95 15.98 -14.69
CA ASP A 66 -14.66 17.25 -14.52
C ASP A 66 -16.16 17.11 -14.84
N ALA A 67 -16.51 16.30 -15.85
CA ALA A 67 -17.91 16.08 -16.20
C ALA A 67 -18.71 15.43 -15.05
N PHE A 68 -18.13 14.45 -14.36
CA PHE A 68 -18.75 13.83 -13.19
C PHE A 68 -18.85 14.80 -12.01
N ILE A 69 -17.82 15.61 -11.78
CA ILE A 69 -17.82 16.64 -10.73
C ILE A 69 -18.92 17.68 -11.01
N LEU A 70 -18.99 18.22 -12.23
CA LEU A 70 -19.99 19.22 -12.61
C LEU A 70 -21.42 18.68 -12.51
N ALA A 71 -21.63 17.43 -12.94
CA ALA A 71 -22.93 16.78 -12.83
C ALA A 71 -23.38 16.68 -11.37
N ARG A 72 -22.48 16.30 -10.46
CA ARG A 72 -22.78 16.25 -9.03
C ARG A 72 -23.03 17.65 -8.46
N LEU A 73 -22.20 18.64 -8.77
CA LEU A 73 -22.39 20.02 -8.31
C LEU A 73 -23.77 20.57 -8.71
N LYS A 74 -24.17 20.39 -9.98
CA LYS A 74 -25.49 20.84 -10.47
C LYS A 74 -26.65 20.13 -9.77
N LYS A 75 -26.53 18.82 -9.54
CA LYS A 75 -27.54 18.05 -8.79
C LYS A 75 -27.74 18.60 -7.38
N GLU A 76 -26.67 19.05 -6.73
CA GLU A 76 -26.70 19.65 -5.39
C GLU A 76 -27.00 21.16 -5.40
N GLY A 77 -27.28 21.77 -6.55
CA GLY A 77 -27.50 23.22 -6.66
C GLY A 77 -26.24 24.07 -6.42
N LEU A 78 -25.06 23.46 -6.45
CA LEU A 78 -23.77 24.12 -6.24
C LEU A 78 -23.16 24.58 -7.58
N ARG A 79 -22.28 25.58 -7.49
CA ARG A 79 -21.50 26.10 -8.62
C ARG A 79 -20.01 25.81 -8.40
N PRO A 80 -19.23 25.55 -9.46
CA PRO A 80 -17.78 25.42 -9.34
C PRO A 80 -17.15 26.66 -8.68
N ALA A 81 -16.16 26.43 -7.82
CA ALA A 81 -15.36 27.50 -7.27
C ALA A 81 -14.55 28.21 -8.37
N ARG A 82 -14.25 29.50 -8.17
CA ARG A 82 -13.35 30.24 -9.06
C ARG A 82 -11.94 29.63 -9.00
N PRO A 83 -11.18 29.63 -10.11
CA PRO A 83 -9.78 29.26 -10.10
C PRO A 83 -9.00 30.09 -9.07
N ALA A 84 -8.02 29.45 -8.43
CA ALA A 84 -7.07 30.15 -7.56
C ALA A 84 -6.30 31.20 -8.37
N ASP A 85 -5.89 32.29 -7.70
CA ASP A 85 -4.97 33.25 -8.30
C ASP A 85 -3.59 32.60 -8.56
N ARG A 86 -2.79 33.21 -9.43
CA ARG A 86 -1.51 32.63 -9.85
C ARG A 86 -0.51 32.45 -8.70
N ALA A 87 -0.51 33.34 -7.71
CA ALA A 87 0.42 33.25 -6.56
C ALA A 87 0.02 32.07 -5.65
N THR A 88 -1.27 31.90 -5.40
CA THR A 88 -1.79 30.73 -4.68
C THR A 88 -1.53 29.44 -5.45
N LEU A 89 -1.73 29.45 -6.77
CA LEU A 89 -1.58 28.27 -7.62
C LEU A 89 -0.13 27.75 -7.63
N ILE A 90 0.86 28.63 -7.85
CA ILE A 90 2.28 28.20 -7.82
C ILE A 90 2.68 27.69 -6.43
N ARG A 91 2.21 28.33 -5.35
CA ARG A 91 2.52 27.86 -4.01
C ARG A 91 1.98 26.44 -3.75
N ARG A 92 0.73 26.16 -4.14
CA ARG A 92 0.11 24.84 -3.95
C ARG A 92 0.84 23.76 -4.72
N VAL A 93 1.05 23.95 -6.02
CA VAL A 93 1.67 22.92 -6.87
C VAL A 93 3.11 22.59 -6.43
N TYR A 94 3.85 23.56 -5.91
CA TYR A 94 5.18 23.35 -5.33
C TYR A 94 5.13 22.45 -4.09
N PHE A 95 4.25 22.74 -3.13
CA PHE A 95 4.08 21.88 -1.95
C PHE A 95 3.54 20.50 -2.29
N ASP A 96 2.61 20.42 -3.24
CA ASP A 96 1.98 19.17 -3.63
C ASP A 96 2.99 18.25 -4.33
N LEU A 97 3.76 18.77 -5.28
CA LEU A 97 4.67 17.95 -6.10
C LEU A 97 6.03 17.70 -5.45
N ILE A 98 6.64 18.72 -4.83
CA ILE A 98 8.01 18.61 -4.32
C ILE A 98 8.14 18.91 -2.81
N GLY A 99 7.04 19.26 -2.13
CA GLY A 99 7.04 19.47 -0.68
C GLY A 99 7.73 20.75 -0.18
N LEU A 100 8.22 21.61 -1.08
CA LEU A 100 8.98 22.82 -0.76
C LEU A 100 8.26 24.08 -1.27
N PRO A 101 8.43 25.26 -0.64
CA PRO A 101 7.89 26.50 -1.19
C PRO A 101 8.66 26.97 -2.44
N PRO A 102 8.02 27.69 -3.37
CA PRO A 102 8.70 28.32 -4.49
C PRO A 102 9.61 29.46 -4.04
N ALA A 103 10.72 29.69 -4.74
CA ALA A 103 11.55 30.87 -4.50
C ALA A 103 10.84 32.14 -4.99
N PRO A 104 11.07 33.32 -4.36
CA PRO A 104 10.39 34.57 -4.75
C PRO A 104 10.52 34.92 -6.24
N GLY A 105 11.70 34.68 -6.84
CA GLY A 105 11.94 34.91 -8.26
C GLY A 105 11.14 33.96 -9.18
N GLU A 106 10.85 32.75 -8.74
CA GLU A 106 10.02 31.79 -9.49
C GLU A 106 8.55 32.22 -9.47
N VAL A 107 8.06 32.70 -8.33
CA VAL A 107 6.72 33.29 -8.20
C VAL A 107 6.58 34.50 -9.13
N ALA A 108 7.53 35.42 -9.11
CA ALA A 108 7.50 36.60 -9.98
C ALA A 108 7.46 36.23 -11.46
N ARG A 109 8.32 35.29 -11.90
CA ARG A 109 8.35 34.80 -13.29
C ARG A 109 7.04 34.13 -13.69
N PHE A 110 6.50 33.24 -12.86
CA PHE A 110 5.24 32.56 -13.16
C PHE A 110 4.05 33.53 -13.19
N ILE A 111 4.00 34.53 -12.31
CA ILE A 111 2.95 35.54 -12.33
C ILE A 111 3.04 36.39 -13.60
N ALA A 112 4.25 36.77 -14.02
CA ALA A 112 4.49 37.59 -15.20
C ALA A 112 4.20 36.82 -16.51
N ASP A 113 4.50 35.53 -16.57
CA ASP A 113 4.22 34.70 -17.74
C ASP A 113 2.72 34.46 -17.92
N LYS A 114 2.14 35.04 -18.99
CA LYS A 114 0.72 34.90 -19.36
C LYS A 114 0.49 33.91 -20.49
N SER A 115 1.52 33.18 -20.91
CA SER A 115 1.38 32.16 -21.94
C SER A 115 0.37 31.08 -21.49
N PRO A 116 -0.41 30.54 -22.44
CA PRO A 116 -1.40 29.50 -22.14
C PRO A 116 -0.76 28.20 -21.60
N ASP A 117 0.54 27.99 -21.84
CA ASP A 117 1.30 26.83 -21.41
C ASP A 117 2.19 27.06 -20.18
N SER A 118 2.13 28.25 -19.56
CA SER A 118 2.91 28.59 -18.36
C SER A 118 2.71 27.62 -17.19
N TYR A 119 1.48 27.14 -16.97
CA TYR A 119 1.18 26.19 -15.88
C TYR A 119 1.64 24.75 -16.19
N PRO A 120 1.33 24.16 -17.37
CA PRO A 120 1.92 22.88 -17.78
C PRO A 120 3.46 22.87 -17.70
N LYS A 121 4.14 23.89 -18.23
CA LYS A 121 5.61 24.01 -18.15
C LYS A 121 6.14 24.03 -16.72
N LEU A 122 5.41 24.71 -15.81
CA LEU A 122 5.74 24.70 -14.39
C LEU A 122 5.62 23.29 -13.80
N VAL A 123 4.51 22.59 -14.09
CA VAL A 123 4.28 21.22 -13.60
C VAL A 123 5.36 20.28 -14.10
N GLU A 124 5.66 20.28 -15.41
CA GLU A 124 6.72 19.45 -16.00
C GLU A 124 8.08 19.66 -15.34
N ARG A 125 8.45 20.93 -15.09
CA ARG A 125 9.70 21.26 -14.40
C ARG A 125 9.75 20.73 -12.97
N LEU A 126 8.61 20.73 -12.27
CA LEU A 126 8.54 20.21 -10.90
C LEU A 126 8.57 18.68 -10.87
N LEU A 127 7.89 18.02 -11.81
CA LEU A 127 7.92 16.55 -11.95
C LEU A 127 9.33 16.05 -12.30
N ALA A 128 10.09 16.82 -13.10
CA ALA A 128 11.48 16.52 -13.44
C ALA A 128 12.49 16.85 -12.32
N SER A 129 12.05 17.42 -11.19
CA SER A 129 12.92 17.80 -10.08
C SER A 129 13.25 16.59 -9.21
N PRO A 130 14.49 16.39 -8.74
CA PRO A 130 14.84 15.27 -7.85
C PRO A 130 13.97 15.15 -6.59
N GLN A 131 13.52 16.30 -6.08
CA GLN A 131 12.65 16.41 -4.91
C GLN A 131 11.24 15.84 -5.13
N TYR A 132 10.82 15.64 -6.39
CA TYR A 132 9.57 14.94 -6.69
C TYR A 132 9.62 13.51 -6.15
N GLY A 133 10.67 12.75 -6.49
CA GLY A 133 10.89 11.40 -5.99
C GLY A 133 11.09 11.34 -4.48
N GLU A 134 11.74 12.33 -3.87
CA GLU A 134 11.84 12.43 -2.40
C GLU A 134 10.47 12.62 -1.76
N ARG A 135 9.66 13.53 -2.31
CA ARG A 135 8.32 13.86 -1.80
C ARG A 135 7.36 12.67 -1.91
N TRP A 136 7.27 12.08 -3.10
CA TRP A 136 6.35 10.98 -3.38
C TRP A 136 6.85 9.64 -2.86
N GLY A 137 8.18 9.43 -2.89
CA GLY A 137 8.82 8.27 -2.27
C GLY A 137 8.50 8.17 -0.78
N ARG A 138 8.48 9.29 -0.04
CA ARG A 138 8.06 9.30 1.38
C ARG A 138 6.66 8.72 1.59
N HIS A 139 5.70 9.05 0.74
CA HIS A 139 4.34 8.51 0.84
C HIS A 139 4.31 7.00 0.62
N TRP A 140 5.09 6.49 -0.34
CA TRP A 140 5.23 5.06 -0.53
C TRP A 140 5.90 4.38 0.66
N LEU A 141 7.01 4.95 1.15
CA LEU A 141 7.77 4.43 2.29
C LEU A 141 6.93 4.34 3.56
N ASP A 142 6.04 5.31 3.80
CA ASP A 142 5.06 5.27 4.89
C ASP A 142 4.09 4.07 4.72
N VAL A 143 3.56 3.87 3.52
CA VAL A 143 2.59 2.78 3.20
C VAL A 143 3.22 1.39 3.38
N VAL A 144 4.47 1.23 2.96
CA VAL A 144 5.20 -0.05 3.07
C VAL A 144 5.91 -0.22 4.41
N ARG A 145 5.70 0.72 5.34
CA ARG A 145 6.21 0.67 6.73
C ARG A 145 7.73 0.58 6.79
N PHE A 146 8.38 1.34 5.90
CA PHE A 146 9.84 1.39 5.83
C PHE A 146 10.43 1.91 7.15
N ALA A 147 11.43 1.20 7.66
CA ALA A 147 12.25 1.64 8.77
C ALA A 147 13.71 1.21 8.54
N GLU A 148 14.64 2.04 9.02
CA GLU A 148 16.08 1.73 9.01
C GLU A 148 16.53 0.96 10.26
N THR A 149 15.59 0.41 11.02
CA THR A 149 15.84 -0.37 12.23
C THR A 149 14.90 -1.58 12.29
N ASP A 150 15.12 -2.51 13.21
CA ASP A 150 14.35 -3.75 13.31
C ASP A 150 13.01 -3.61 14.03
N GLY A 151 12.85 -2.57 14.84
CA GLY A 151 11.76 -2.42 15.79
C GLY A 151 11.87 -3.34 17.00
N PHE A 152 10.79 -3.40 17.78
CA PHE A 152 10.65 -4.23 19.00
C PHE A 152 11.70 -3.93 20.10
N GLU A 153 11.91 -4.86 21.05
CA GLU A 153 12.76 -4.65 22.23
C GLU A 153 14.26 -4.54 21.90
N TYR A 154 14.72 -5.25 20.86
CA TYR A 154 16.12 -5.23 20.40
C TYR A 154 16.23 -4.52 19.05
N ASP A 155 15.91 -3.22 19.07
CA ASP A 155 15.84 -2.39 17.88
C ASP A 155 17.24 -2.04 17.33
N THR A 156 17.76 -2.87 16.44
CA THR A 156 19.08 -2.65 15.83
C THR A 156 18.98 -1.98 14.46
N HIS A 157 19.96 -1.13 14.15
CA HIS A 157 20.03 -0.44 12.86
C HIS A 157 20.29 -1.42 11.69
N ARG A 158 19.50 -1.27 10.63
CA ARG A 158 19.63 -2.00 9.36
C ARG A 158 20.54 -1.22 8.41
N ARG A 159 21.83 -1.55 8.41
CA ARG A 159 22.90 -0.83 7.69
C ARG A 159 22.61 -0.55 6.21
N ASP A 160 21.89 -1.42 5.52
CA ASP A 160 21.64 -1.32 4.08
C ASP A 160 20.19 -0.97 3.71
N ALA A 161 19.32 -0.68 4.69
CA ALA A 161 17.90 -0.38 4.43
C ALA A 161 17.72 0.88 3.56
N TRP A 162 18.61 1.86 3.68
CA TRP A 162 18.59 3.09 2.88
C TRP A 162 18.61 2.82 1.36
N ARG A 163 19.16 1.69 0.90
CA ARG A 163 19.17 1.32 -0.52
C ARG A 163 17.77 1.15 -1.07
N TYR A 164 16.86 0.59 -0.28
CA TYR A 164 15.46 0.46 -0.66
C TYR A 164 14.77 1.83 -0.76
N ARG A 165 15.03 2.73 0.21
CA ARG A 165 14.54 4.12 0.15
C ARG A 165 14.98 4.79 -1.14
N ASP A 166 16.26 4.69 -1.47
CA ASP A 166 16.83 5.33 -2.65
C ASP A 166 16.30 4.68 -3.95
N TYR A 167 16.08 3.35 -3.97
CA TYR A 167 15.37 2.67 -5.05
C TYR A 167 13.97 3.26 -5.29
N VAL A 168 13.18 3.45 -4.23
CA VAL A 168 11.83 4.04 -4.34
C VAL A 168 11.90 5.46 -4.89
N ILE A 169 12.79 6.30 -4.34
CA ILE A 169 12.97 7.69 -4.80
C ILE A 169 13.33 7.72 -6.29
N ASN A 170 14.26 6.86 -6.70
CA ASN A 170 14.70 6.76 -8.09
C ASN A 170 13.59 6.21 -9.01
N ALA A 171 12.77 5.27 -8.54
CA ALA A 171 11.63 4.76 -9.30
C ALA A 171 10.63 5.88 -9.65
N PHE A 172 10.33 6.77 -8.70
CA PHE A 172 9.48 7.94 -8.96
C PHE A 172 10.14 8.95 -9.89
N ASN A 173 11.41 9.30 -9.67
CA ASN A 173 12.12 10.28 -10.50
C ASN A 173 12.32 9.81 -11.95
N ASN A 174 12.42 8.50 -12.18
CA ASN A 174 12.58 7.91 -13.51
C ASN A 174 11.26 7.51 -14.17
N ASP A 175 10.11 7.89 -13.58
CA ASP A 175 8.77 7.52 -14.07
C ASP A 175 8.64 6.01 -14.35
N LYS A 176 9.12 5.18 -13.41
CA LYS A 176 9.09 3.73 -13.56
C LYS A 176 7.63 3.26 -13.68
N PRO A 177 7.29 2.44 -14.69
CA PRO A 177 5.95 1.90 -14.83
C PRO A 177 5.49 1.21 -13.55
N TYR A 178 4.28 1.52 -13.09
CA TYR A 178 3.78 1.05 -11.80
C TYR A 178 3.75 -0.48 -11.70
N ASP A 179 3.35 -1.17 -12.77
CA ASP A 179 3.37 -2.62 -12.86
C ASP A 179 4.79 -3.19 -12.66
N ARG A 180 5.79 -2.57 -13.28
CA ARG A 180 7.20 -2.94 -13.10
C ARG A 180 7.69 -2.66 -11.69
N PHE A 181 7.38 -1.49 -11.14
CA PHE A 181 7.72 -1.11 -9.77
C PHE A 181 7.18 -2.10 -8.73
N ILE A 182 5.91 -2.52 -8.87
CA ILE A 182 5.33 -3.53 -7.98
C ILE A 182 5.94 -4.92 -8.21
N LEU A 183 6.16 -5.33 -9.46
CA LEU A 183 6.72 -6.63 -9.78
C LEU A 183 8.13 -6.81 -9.21
N GLU A 184 8.99 -5.80 -9.33
CA GLU A 184 10.35 -5.81 -8.77
C GLU A 184 10.34 -5.92 -7.24
N GLN A 185 9.37 -5.29 -6.57
CA GLN A 185 9.26 -5.36 -5.10
C GLN A 185 8.77 -6.73 -4.62
N LEU A 186 7.85 -7.36 -5.37
CA LEU A 186 7.29 -8.66 -4.99
C LEU A 186 8.21 -9.83 -5.34
N ALA A 187 8.90 -9.77 -6.49
CA ALA A 187 9.59 -10.91 -7.09
C ALA A 187 10.93 -10.52 -7.75
N GLY A 188 11.58 -9.47 -7.25
CA GLY A 188 12.84 -8.97 -7.81
C GLY A 188 13.99 -10.00 -7.80
N ASP A 189 14.00 -10.87 -6.80
CA ASP A 189 14.91 -12.02 -6.68
C ASP A 189 14.63 -13.11 -7.72
N GLU A 190 13.39 -13.25 -8.20
CA GLU A 190 13.02 -14.22 -9.23
C GLU A 190 13.25 -13.69 -10.65
N ILE A 191 12.88 -12.43 -10.91
CA ILE A 191 12.95 -11.84 -12.27
C ILE A 191 14.34 -11.29 -12.61
N GLY A 192 15.21 -11.10 -11.62
CA GLY A 192 16.54 -10.51 -11.77
C GLY A 192 17.51 -10.94 -10.67
N PRO A 193 17.76 -12.25 -10.47
CA PRO A 193 18.60 -12.74 -9.36
C PRO A 193 20.05 -12.22 -9.38
N ASN A 194 20.51 -11.71 -10.53
CA ASN A 194 21.87 -11.16 -10.71
C ASN A 194 21.89 -9.64 -10.91
N GLN A 195 20.77 -8.94 -10.62
CA GLN A 195 20.66 -7.49 -10.79
C GLN A 195 20.47 -6.84 -9.41
N ASP A 196 21.41 -5.99 -9.02
CA ASP A 196 21.38 -5.31 -7.72
C ASP A 196 20.06 -4.54 -7.50
N GLU A 197 19.56 -3.87 -8.53
CA GLU A 197 18.33 -3.07 -8.44
C GLU A 197 17.11 -3.91 -8.07
N THR A 198 16.92 -5.08 -8.70
CA THR A 198 15.78 -5.95 -8.42
C THR A 198 15.93 -6.66 -7.07
N LEU A 199 17.15 -7.01 -6.67
CA LEU A 199 17.42 -7.54 -5.32
C LEU A 199 17.15 -6.49 -4.23
N ILE A 200 17.52 -5.23 -4.46
CA ILE A 200 17.20 -4.11 -3.56
C ILE A 200 15.68 -3.93 -3.47
N ALA A 201 14.98 -3.95 -4.60
CA ALA A 201 13.52 -3.83 -4.65
C ALA A 201 12.82 -4.95 -3.85
N ALA A 202 13.27 -6.20 -4.00
CA ALA A 202 12.76 -7.35 -3.25
C ALA A 202 12.92 -7.20 -1.72
N GLY A 203 13.75 -6.26 -1.27
CA GLY A 203 13.82 -5.82 0.12
C GLY A 203 12.47 -5.38 0.71
N PHE A 204 11.49 -5.02 -0.12
CA PHE A 204 10.08 -4.81 0.27
C PHE A 204 9.55 -5.91 1.20
N ASN A 205 9.85 -7.18 0.88
CA ASN A 205 9.41 -8.35 1.63
C ASN A 205 10.07 -8.47 3.02
N ARG A 206 11.03 -7.59 3.35
CA ARG A 206 11.81 -7.60 4.59
C ARG A 206 11.68 -6.30 5.40
N LEU A 207 10.84 -5.36 4.98
CA LEU A 207 10.70 -4.07 5.67
C LEU A 207 10.00 -4.17 7.02
N GLY A 208 9.13 -5.16 7.20
CA GLY A 208 8.41 -5.38 8.46
C GLY A 208 9.33 -5.53 9.67
N PRO A 209 8.83 -5.28 10.89
CA PRO A 209 9.64 -5.34 12.09
C PRO A 209 10.06 -6.80 12.36
N LEU A 210 11.28 -6.97 12.87
CA LEU A 210 11.86 -8.29 13.15
C LEU A 210 11.97 -8.47 14.66
N ARG A 211 11.19 -9.40 15.22
CA ARG A 211 11.30 -9.79 16.62
C ARG A 211 12.61 -10.57 16.83
N LYS A 212 13.63 -9.89 17.34
CA LYS A 212 14.88 -10.49 17.80
C LYS A 212 14.78 -10.65 19.31
N ASN A 213 14.61 -11.87 19.81
CA ASN A 213 14.58 -12.14 21.25
C ASN A 213 15.90 -12.77 21.69
N ALA A 214 16.39 -12.46 22.90
CA ALA A 214 17.60 -13.05 23.47
C ALA A 214 17.46 -14.53 23.90
N GLY A 215 16.35 -15.20 23.56
CA GLY A 215 16.05 -16.58 23.95
C GLY A 215 15.92 -17.54 22.76
N ASN A 216 15.77 -18.84 23.04
CA ASN A 216 15.55 -19.89 22.04
C ASN A 216 14.12 -19.81 21.46
N GLN A 217 13.85 -18.81 20.63
CA GLN A 217 12.59 -18.77 19.89
C GLN A 217 12.61 -19.86 18.83
N GLU A 218 11.51 -20.60 18.73
CA GLU A 218 11.40 -21.64 17.71
C GLU A 218 11.53 -21.02 16.32
N VAL A 219 12.37 -21.63 15.47
CA VAL A 219 12.61 -21.16 14.09
C VAL A 219 11.30 -21.09 13.30
N ALA A 220 10.40 -22.04 13.54
CA ALA A 220 9.07 -22.07 12.92
C ALA A 220 8.22 -20.84 13.28
N SER A 221 8.22 -20.43 14.56
CA SER A 221 7.52 -19.22 15.02
C SER A 221 8.08 -17.97 14.35
N SER A 222 9.40 -17.82 14.30
CA SER A 222 10.06 -16.66 13.67
C SER A 222 9.75 -16.59 12.18
N ARG A 223 9.74 -17.73 11.48
CA ARG A 223 9.34 -17.81 10.07
C ARG A 223 7.88 -17.39 9.87
N ASN A 224 6.98 -17.80 10.76
CA ASN A 224 5.57 -17.43 10.68
C ASN A 224 5.36 -15.91 10.82
N GLU A 225 6.09 -15.24 11.71
CA GLU A 225 6.03 -13.77 11.82
C GLU A 225 6.42 -13.08 10.50
N VAL A 226 7.52 -13.51 9.86
CA VAL A 226 7.96 -12.95 8.59
C VAL A 226 6.91 -13.14 7.49
N LEU A 227 6.35 -14.35 7.36
CA LEU A 227 5.32 -14.64 6.36
C LEU A 227 4.02 -13.86 6.61
N THR A 228 3.67 -13.69 7.89
CA THR A 228 2.53 -12.87 8.29
C THR A 228 2.75 -11.41 7.91
N GLU A 229 3.94 -10.86 8.16
CA GLU A 229 4.28 -9.48 7.78
C GLU A 229 4.24 -9.25 6.27
N MET A 230 4.79 -10.19 5.49
CA MET A 230 4.70 -10.18 4.03
C MET A 230 3.25 -10.18 3.55
N THR A 231 2.42 -11.09 4.07
CA THR A 231 0.99 -11.17 3.73
C THR A 231 0.25 -9.87 4.08
N ASN A 232 0.55 -9.30 5.25
CA ASN A 232 -0.08 -8.07 5.72
C ASN A 232 0.33 -6.85 4.88
N VAL A 233 1.60 -6.71 4.50
CA VAL A 233 2.03 -5.57 3.66
C VAL A 233 1.39 -5.66 2.30
N VAL A 234 1.38 -6.84 1.66
CA VAL A 234 0.77 -7.01 0.33
C VAL A 234 -0.72 -6.73 0.38
N GLY A 235 -1.45 -7.29 1.35
CA GLY A 235 -2.88 -7.06 1.51
C GLY A 235 -3.21 -5.59 1.69
N SER A 236 -2.56 -4.92 2.64
CA SER A 236 -2.89 -3.53 3.00
C SER A 236 -2.41 -2.51 1.97
N SER A 237 -1.19 -2.64 1.46
CA SER A 237 -0.58 -1.64 0.56
C SER A 237 -1.00 -1.80 -0.90
N LEU A 238 -1.19 -3.04 -1.38
CA LEU A 238 -1.45 -3.30 -2.80
C LEU A 238 -2.91 -3.64 -3.09
N LEU A 239 -3.52 -4.47 -2.24
CA LEU A 239 -4.89 -4.95 -2.45
C LEU A 239 -5.93 -4.06 -1.75
N GLY A 240 -5.51 -3.20 -0.82
CA GLY A 240 -6.41 -2.36 -0.02
C GLY A 240 -7.31 -3.16 0.94
N VAL A 241 -6.88 -4.36 1.34
CA VAL A 241 -7.62 -5.25 2.24
C VAL A 241 -6.76 -5.68 3.43
N THR A 242 -7.36 -5.76 4.61
CA THR A 242 -6.67 -6.24 5.81
C THR A 242 -6.79 -7.75 5.92
N LEU A 243 -5.67 -8.47 5.81
CA LEU A 243 -5.62 -9.93 5.91
C LEU A 243 -5.13 -10.44 7.28
N GLY A 244 -4.88 -9.53 8.24
CA GLY A 244 -4.27 -9.89 9.53
C GLY A 244 -5.05 -10.90 10.37
N CYS A 245 -6.38 -10.94 10.25
CA CYS A 245 -7.20 -11.94 10.96
C CYS A 245 -6.94 -13.37 10.48
N ALA A 246 -6.54 -13.55 9.21
CA ALA A 246 -6.21 -14.84 8.62
C ALA A 246 -4.93 -15.49 9.18
N ARG A 247 -4.21 -14.77 10.04
CA ARG A 247 -3.10 -15.31 10.82
C ARG A 247 -3.54 -16.43 11.77
N CYS A 248 -4.72 -16.27 12.39
CA CYS A 248 -5.19 -17.14 13.47
C CYS A 248 -6.54 -17.80 13.18
N HIS A 249 -7.27 -17.31 12.18
CA HIS A 249 -8.59 -17.79 11.82
C HIS A 249 -8.65 -18.13 10.35
N ASP A 250 -9.42 -19.16 10.01
CA ASP A 250 -9.75 -19.44 8.63
C ASP A 250 -10.81 -18.45 8.14
N HIS A 251 -10.57 -17.89 6.96
CA HIS A 251 -11.45 -16.94 6.29
C HIS A 251 -11.75 -17.34 4.83
N MET A 252 -11.26 -18.51 4.36
CA MET A 252 -11.29 -18.91 2.94
C MET A 252 -12.15 -20.12 2.64
#